data_AF-A0A942MQS9-F1
#
_entry.id   AF-A0A942MQS9-F1
#
_cell.length_a   1.000
_cell.length_b   1.000
_cell.length_c   1.000
_cell.angle_alpha   90.00
_cell.angle_beta   90.00
_cell.angle_gamma   90.00
#
_symmetry.space_group_name_H-M   'P 1'
#
loop_
_entity.id
_entity.type
_entity.pdbx_description
1 polymer ?
#
loop_
_entity_poly.entity_id
_entity_poly.type
_entity_poly.pdbx_seq_one_letter_code
_entity_poly.pdbx_strand_id
1 'polypeptide(L)'
;MQKKKEWLWKSHPSSAKLLSFSPILITLSLVLRLKEIRSIYAGRITNWSEVGGFDTPIVAYQRPVNSGSQTGFLDLVMKDLKPVYPPTEKVLAGMGELIDAAL
;
A
#
# COMPACT_ATOMS: atom_id res chain seq x y z
N MET A 1 1.59 53.28 -25.99
CA MET A 1 1.11 51.92 -26.34
C MET A 1 2.01 50.96 -25.56
N GLN A 2 1.58 50.28 -24.49
CA GLN A 2 0.65 49.15 -24.45
C GLN A 2 0.02 49.06 -23.04
N LYS A 3 -1.31 49.16 -22.94
CA LYS A 3 -2.13 48.91 -21.74
C LYS A 3 -2.55 47.44 -21.74
N LYS A 4 -2.25 46.70 -20.66
CA LYS A 4 -2.81 45.40 -20.19
C LYS A 4 -1.70 44.76 -19.33
N LYS A 5 -1.83 44.47 -18.03
CA LYS A 5 -2.89 43.70 -17.38
C LYS A 5 -2.91 44.02 -15.87
N GLU A 6 -3.39 45.20 -15.50
CA GLU A 6 -3.79 45.59 -14.12
C GLU A 6 -5.03 44.79 -13.60
N TRP A 7 -5.27 43.58 -14.11
CA TRP A 7 -6.57 42.87 -14.02
C TRP A 7 -6.57 41.58 -13.18
N LEU A 8 -5.55 41.31 -12.35
CA LEU A 8 -5.45 40.02 -11.64
C LEU A 8 -5.42 40.06 -10.11
N TRP A 9 -5.56 41.21 -9.44
CA TRP A 9 -5.57 41.22 -7.95
C TRP A 9 -6.81 41.83 -7.30
N LYS A 10 -7.82 42.26 -8.06
CA LYS A 10 -9.10 42.66 -7.48
C LYS A 10 -10.04 41.48 -7.26
N SER A 11 -9.75 40.71 -6.21
CA SER A 11 -10.78 39.92 -5.53
C SER A 11 -10.33 39.50 -4.13
N HIS A 12 -10.89 40.16 -3.12
CA HIS A 12 -10.99 39.70 -1.73
C HIS A 12 -12.49 39.77 -1.35
N PRO A 13 -12.98 39.08 -0.32
CA PRO A 13 -12.82 37.66 0.05
C PRO A 13 -14.20 37.00 0.32
N SER A 14 -14.34 35.66 0.25
CA SER A 14 -15.20 34.87 1.16
C SER A 14 -15.18 33.38 0.81
N SER A 15 -14.85 32.57 1.83
CA SER A 15 -15.25 31.17 1.98
C SER A 15 -15.01 30.22 0.81
N ALA A 16 -13.76 30.07 0.39
CA ALA A 16 -13.26 28.76 0.02
C ALA A 16 -11.78 28.74 0.36
N LYS A 17 -11.44 28.19 1.53
CA LYS A 17 -10.14 27.52 1.67
C LYS A 17 -10.16 26.41 0.63
N LEU A 18 -9.77 26.73 -0.59
CA LEU A 18 -9.26 25.78 -1.54
C LEU A 18 -8.13 25.10 -0.78
N LEU A 19 -8.42 23.92 -0.23
CA LEU A 19 -7.41 22.96 0.14
C LEU A 19 -6.58 22.78 -1.13
N SER A 20 -5.48 23.53 -1.22
CA SER A 20 -4.43 23.27 -2.18
C SER A 20 -3.86 21.92 -1.77
N PHE A 21 -4.50 20.85 -2.23
CA PHE A 21 -3.99 19.49 -2.10
C PHE A 21 -2.69 19.48 -2.89
N SER A 22 -1.60 19.77 -2.20
CA SER A 22 -0.27 19.71 -2.75
C SER A 22 -0.05 18.24 -3.14
N PRO A 23 0.06 17.91 -4.45
CA PRO A 23 0.07 16.51 -4.91
C PRO A 23 1.22 15.72 -4.30
N ILE A 24 2.29 16.41 -3.90
CA ILE A 24 3.48 15.86 -3.24
C ILE A 24 3.14 15.22 -1.87
N LEU A 25 2.18 15.76 -1.12
CA LEU A 25 1.80 15.22 0.20
C LEU A 25 0.96 13.95 0.08
N ILE A 26 0.10 13.87 -0.95
CA ILE A 26 -0.72 12.68 -1.21
C ILE A 26 0.17 11.55 -1.73
N THR A 27 1.10 11.83 -2.64
CA THR A 27 2.00 10.80 -3.18
C THR A 27 2.96 10.25 -2.13
N LEU A 28 3.44 11.08 -1.20
CA LEU A 28 4.29 10.61 -0.10
C LEU A 28 3.56 9.62 0.83
N SER A 29 2.25 9.76 0.98
CA SER A 29 1.41 8.89 1.84
C SER A 29 1.07 7.54 1.18
N LEU A 30 1.32 7.37 -0.12
CA LEU A 30 0.93 6.18 -0.88
C LEU A 30 2.12 5.24 -1.22
N VAL A 31 3.37 5.65 -0.98
CA VAL A 31 4.55 4.85 -1.32
C VAL A 31 5.12 4.18 -0.08
N LEU A 32 5.14 2.85 -0.07
CA LEU A 32 5.79 2.06 0.98
C LEU A 32 7.28 1.86 0.67
N ARG A 33 8.12 2.01 1.69
CA ARG A 33 9.54 1.65 1.64
C ARG A 33 9.70 0.17 1.94
N LEU A 34 10.78 -0.43 1.43
CA LEU A 34 11.10 -1.85 1.66
C LEU A 34 11.09 -2.24 3.15
N LYS A 35 11.56 -1.36 4.04
CA LYS A 35 11.53 -1.58 5.49
C LYS A 35 10.11 -1.69 6.06
N GLU A 36 9.15 -0.94 5.52
CA GLU A 36 7.75 -0.96 5.94
C GLU A 36 7.09 -2.23 5.44
N ILE A 37 7.33 -2.62 4.19
CA ILE A 37 6.88 -3.90 3.64
C ILE A 37 7.36 -5.06 4.52
N ARG A 38 8.66 -5.11 4.85
CA ARG A 38 9.21 -6.13 5.76
C ARG A 38 8.56 -6.11 7.14
N SER A 39 8.29 -4.91 7.67
CA SER A 39 7.70 -4.76 9.00
C SER A 39 6.22 -5.18 9.02
N ILE A 40 5.49 -4.95 7.93
CA ILE A 40 4.12 -5.44 7.72
C ILE A 40 4.12 -6.97 7.70
N TYR A 41 4.94 -7.58 6.85
CA TYR A 41 4.97 -9.04 6.72
C TYR A 41 5.60 -9.75 7.94
N ALA A 42 6.39 -9.04 8.76
CA ALA A 42 6.87 -9.52 10.06
C ALA A 42 5.89 -9.24 11.22
N GLY A 43 4.70 -8.67 10.95
CA GLY A 43 3.67 -8.38 11.94
C GLY A 43 3.99 -7.25 12.93
N ARG A 44 4.98 -6.40 12.61
CA ARG A 44 5.37 -5.25 13.44
C ARG A 44 4.53 -4.01 13.14
N ILE A 45 4.15 -3.85 11.87
CA ILE A 45 3.19 -2.83 11.42
C ILE A 45 1.90 -3.59 11.12
N THR A 46 0.82 -3.20 11.79
CA THR A 46 -0.47 -3.91 11.73
C THR A 46 -1.63 -2.99 11.33
N ASN A 47 -1.40 -1.68 11.20
CA ASN A 47 -2.39 -0.69 10.80
C ASN A 47 -1.80 0.31 9.78
N TRP A 48 -2.58 0.68 8.76
CA TRP A 48 -2.17 1.61 7.72
C TRP A 48 -1.82 3.02 8.25
N SER A 49 -2.39 3.43 9.38
CA SER A 49 -2.07 4.70 10.03
C SER A 49 -0.62 4.79 10.48
N GLU A 50 0.04 3.66 10.78
CA GLU A 50 1.45 3.61 11.19
C GLU A 50 2.42 3.98 10.06
N VAL A 51 1.95 3.99 8.81
CA VAL A 51 2.72 4.35 7.60
C VAL A 51 2.14 5.56 6.89
N GLY A 52 1.25 6.32 7.55
CA GLY A 52 0.65 7.55 7.01
C GLY A 52 -0.60 7.33 6.16
N GLY A 53 -1.17 6.13 6.17
CA GLY A 53 -2.47 5.82 5.58
C GLY A 53 -3.64 6.10 6.53
N PHE A 54 -4.82 5.59 6.18
CA PHE A 54 -6.00 5.66 7.02
C PHE A 54 -5.89 4.72 8.23
N ASP A 55 -6.65 4.99 9.30
CA ASP A 55 -6.76 4.07 10.44
C ASP A 55 -7.54 2.82 10.03
N THR A 56 -6.82 1.81 9.57
CA THR A 56 -7.39 0.58 8.99
C THR A 56 -6.39 -0.56 9.20
N PRO A 57 -6.84 -1.73 9.69
CA PRO A 57 -5.95 -2.87 9.91
C PRO A 57 -5.35 -3.40 8.60
N ILE A 58 -4.14 -3.93 8.69
CA ILE A 58 -3.41 -4.55 7.59
C ILE A 58 -3.54 -6.07 7.68
N VAL A 59 -3.87 -6.70 6.57
CA VAL A 59 -3.92 -8.16 6.41
C VAL A 59 -2.84 -8.59 5.42
N ALA A 60 -1.79 -9.26 5.91
CA ALA A 60 -0.64 -9.66 5.10
C ALA A 60 -0.82 -11.05 4.48
N TYR A 61 -1.49 -11.12 3.33
CA TYR A 61 -1.65 -12.37 2.58
C TYR A 61 -0.32 -12.87 2.01
N GLN A 62 -0.12 -14.18 2.03
CA GLN A 62 1.06 -14.81 1.43
C GLN A 62 0.63 -15.96 0.52
N ARG A 63 1.49 -16.27 -0.45
CA ARG A 63 1.32 -17.40 -1.35
C ARG A 63 1.79 -18.69 -0.66
N PRO A 64 1.40 -19.88 -1.14
CA PRO A 64 1.96 -21.14 -0.68
C PRO A 64 3.49 -21.14 -0.78
N VAL A 65 4.15 -21.67 0.27
CA VAL A 65 5.62 -21.68 0.45
C VAL A 65 6.36 -22.34 -0.73
N ASN A 66 5.71 -23.27 -1.41
CA ASN A 66 6.25 -24.00 -2.56
C ASN A 66 6.08 -23.27 -3.91
N SER A 67 5.50 -22.07 -3.94
CA SER A 67 5.43 -21.29 -5.17
C SER A 67 6.71 -20.50 -5.41
N GLY A 68 7.21 -20.47 -6.65
CA GLY A 68 8.44 -19.73 -6.98
C GLY A 68 8.38 -18.24 -6.64
N SER A 69 7.19 -17.61 -6.73
CA SER A 69 6.99 -16.22 -6.29
C SER A 69 7.11 -16.05 -4.77
N GLN A 70 6.68 -17.04 -3.97
CA GLN A 70 6.83 -16.99 -2.51
C GLN A 70 8.30 -17.20 -2.14
N THR A 71 9.00 -18.13 -2.78
CA THR A 71 10.46 -18.30 -2.61
C THR A 71 11.21 -17.00 -2.91
N GLY A 72 10.93 -16.38 -4.06
CA GLY A 72 11.55 -15.10 -4.42
C GLY A 72 11.20 -13.96 -3.46
N PHE A 73 9.97 -13.90 -2.95
CA PHE A 73 9.59 -12.94 -1.91
C PHE A 73 10.40 -13.14 -0.62
N LEU A 74 10.53 -14.39 -0.16
CA LEU A 74 11.31 -14.71 1.03
C LEU A 74 12.78 -14.34 0.84
N ASP A 75 13.38 -14.72 -0.28
CA ASP A 75 14.82 -14.53 -0.51
C ASP A 75 15.21 -13.07 -0.79
N LEU A 76 14.40 -12.36 -1.61
CA LEU A 76 14.75 -11.03 -2.10
C LEU A 76 14.20 -9.92 -1.20
N VAL A 77 12.96 -10.09 -0.73
CA VAL A 77 12.28 -9.07 0.07
C VAL A 77 12.56 -9.30 1.54
N MET A 78 12.26 -10.48 2.08
CA MET A 78 12.33 -10.74 3.53
C MET A 78 13.75 -11.04 4.03
N LYS A 79 14.59 -11.68 3.21
CA LYS A 79 15.94 -12.13 3.58
C LYS A 79 15.88 -12.96 4.88
N ASP A 80 16.57 -12.51 5.93
CA ASP A 80 16.66 -13.21 7.22
C ASP A 80 15.42 -13.01 8.11
N LEU A 81 14.48 -12.15 7.72
CA LEU A 81 13.27 -11.89 8.49
C LEU A 81 12.23 -12.97 8.21
N LYS A 82 11.74 -13.63 9.27
CA LYS A 82 10.64 -14.58 9.14
C LYS A 82 9.31 -13.82 9.05
N PRO A 83 8.52 -13.98 7.96
CA PRO A 83 7.18 -13.43 7.94
C PRO A 83 6.29 -14.16 8.96
N VAL A 84 5.26 -13.47 9.44
CA VAL A 84 4.21 -14.09 10.28
C VAL A 84 3.44 -15.12 9.47
N TYR A 85 2.71 -16.02 10.13
CA TYR A 85 1.83 -16.94 9.42
C TYR A 85 0.74 -16.15 8.68
N PRO A 86 0.48 -16.47 7.40
CA PRO A 86 -0.56 -15.78 6.66
C PRO A 86 -1.93 -16.09 7.28
N PRO A 87 -2.86 -15.12 7.22
CA PRO A 87 -4.24 -15.36 7.62
C PRO A 87 -4.81 -16.49 6.75
N THR A 88 -5.34 -17.53 7.41
CA THR A 88 -5.96 -18.67 6.74
C THR A 88 -7.40 -18.30 6.38
N GLU A 89 -7.56 -17.48 5.34
CA GLU A 89 -8.88 -17.21 4.79
C GLU A 89 -9.20 -18.28 3.74
N LYS A 90 -10.35 -18.95 3.91
CA LYS A 90 -10.80 -20.06 3.06
C LYS A 90 -10.87 -19.58 1.62
N VAL A 91 -9.90 -19.99 0.80
CA VAL A 91 -10.05 -19.94 -0.65
C VAL A 91 -11.19 -20.89 -0.98
N LEU A 92 -12.40 -20.37 -1.19
CA LEU A 92 -13.40 -21.09 -1.96
C LEU A 92 -12.73 -21.34 -3.31
N ALA A 93 -12.28 -22.58 -3.51
CA ALA A 93 -11.71 -23.05 -4.76
C ALA A 93 -12.82 -22.96 -5.82
N GLY A 94 -12.93 -21.80 -6.45
CA GLY A 94 -13.86 -21.54 -7.54
C GLY A 94 -13.37 -22.23 -8.80
N MET A 95 -13.95 -23.41 -9.04
CA MET A 95 -14.10 -24.17 -10.29
C MET A 95 -12.88 -24.33 -11.20
N GLY A 96 -12.24 -25.50 -11.13
CA GLY A 96 -11.24 -25.93 -12.10
C GLY A 96 -10.53 -27.23 -11.72
N GLU A 97 -11.31 -28.31 -11.72
CA GLU A 97 -10.97 -29.74 -11.89
C GLU A 97 -9.53 -30.29 -11.74
N LEU A 98 -9.49 -31.43 -11.02
CA LEU A 98 -8.50 -32.52 -10.91
C LEU A 98 -7.08 -32.15 -10.43
N ILE A 99 -6.91 -32.19 -9.11
CA ILE A 99 -5.61 -32.53 -8.50
C ILE A 99 -5.49 -34.06 -8.45
N ASP A 100 -4.57 -34.63 -9.25
CA ASP A 100 -4.05 -35.95 -8.95
C ASP A 100 -3.26 -35.85 -7.64
N ALA A 101 -3.81 -36.47 -6.60
CA ALA A 101 -3.09 -36.70 -5.36
C ALA A 101 -2.04 -37.79 -5.62
N ALA A 102 -0.79 -37.36 -5.80
CA ALA A 102 0.36 -38.24 -5.61
C ALA A 102 0.94 -37.97 -4.21
N LEU A 103 0.92 -39.05 -3.43
CA LEU A 103 1.31 -39.22 -2.01
C LEU A 103 2.62 -38.53 -1.61
#